data_AF-A0A060Z9Q5-F1
#
_entry.id   AF-A0A060Z9Q5-F1
#
_cell.length_a   1.000
_cell.length_b   1.000
_cell.length_c   1.000
_cell.angle_alpha   90.00
_cell.angle_beta   90.00
_cell.angle_gamma   90.00
#
_symmetry.space_group_name_H-M   'P 1'
#
loop_
_entity.id
_entity.type
_entity.pdbx_description
1 polymer ?
#
loop_
_entity_poly.entity_id
_entity_poly.type
_entity_poly.pdbx_seq_one_letter_code
_entity_poly.pdbx_strand_id
1 'polypeptide(L)' 'MWRWTTHLDGGPRRVNHAAVSMGHKVYSFGGYCSGDDYETLRQIDVHVFNTGRLLL' A
#
# COMPACT_ATOMS: atom_id res chain seq x y z
N MET A 1 -6.56 26.05 6.16
CA MET A 1 -5.18 25.63 5.84
C MET A 1 -5.21 24.15 5.55
N TRP A 2 -4.74 23.72 4.39
CA TRP A 2 -4.58 22.30 4.08
C TRP A 2 -3.26 21.80 4.69
N ARG A 3 -3.28 20.67 5.41
CA ARG A 3 -2.10 20.08 6.03
C ARG A 3 -1.92 18.66 5.50
N TRP A 4 -0.70 18.33 5.12
CA TRP A 4 -0.31 16.97 4.80
C TRP A 4 -0.08 16.18 6.08
N THR A 5 -0.56 14.94 6.10
CA THR A 5 -0.30 13.94 7.15
C THR A 5 0.32 12.70 6.52
N THR A 6 1.09 11.94 7.31
CA THR A 6 1.81 10.77 6.82
C THR A 6 1.61 9.61 7.79
N HIS A 7 1.46 8.40 7.25
CA HIS A 7 1.37 7.15 8.01
C HIS A 7 2.23 6.10 7.29
N LEU A 8 3.32 5.65 7.92
CA LEU A 8 4.32 4.78 7.28
C LEU A 8 4.30 3.34 7.81
N ASP A 9 3.60 3.10 8.91
CA ASP A 9 3.67 1.84 9.62
C ASP A 9 2.78 0.76 8.99
N GLY A 10 3.25 -0.48 9.01
CA GLY A 10 2.49 -1.66 8.58
C GLY A 10 2.35 -1.87 7.06
N GLY A 11 2.81 -0.94 6.24
CA GLY A 11 2.80 -1.06 4.77
C GLY A 11 4.06 -1.72 4.19
N PRO A 12 3.95 -2.39 3.02
CA PRO A 12 5.12 -2.94 2.33
C PRO A 12 5.99 -1.82 1.74
N ARG A 13 7.32 -1.99 1.77
CA ARG A 13 8.26 -1.07 1.10
C ARG A 13 8.35 -1.44 -0.39
N ARG A 14 7.60 -0.77 -1.25
CA ARG A 14 7.60 -1.04 -2.70
C ARG A 14 7.47 0.24 -3.52
N VAL A 15 8.07 0.25 -4.70
CA VAL A 15 7.90 1.31 -5.71
C VAL A 15 7.05 0.78 -6.88
N ASN A 16 6.50 1.69 -7.69
CA ASN A 16 5.69 1.40 -8.87
C ASN A 16 4.47 0.48 -8.62
N HIS A 17 3.93 0.47 -7.40
CA HIS A 17 2.68 -0.23 -7.10
C HIS A 17 1.49 0.55 -7.65
N ALA A 18 0.42 -0.17 -8.00
CA ALA A 18 -0.86 0.45 -8.33
C ALA A 18 -1.72 0.55 -7.06
N ALA A 19 -2.59 1.55 -6.99
CA ALA A 19 -3.51 1.72 -5.87
C ALA A 19 -4.88 2.21 -6.33
N VAL A 20 -5.92 1.80 -5.60
CA VAL A 20 -7.31 2.23 -5.79
C VAL A 20 -7.98 2.47 -4.44
N SER A 21 -8.78 3.53 -4.34
CA SER A 21 -9.60 3.82 -3.16
C SER A 21 -11.02 3.30 -3.33
N MET A 22 -11.55 2.63 -2.31
CA MET A 22 -12.96 2.21 -2.24
C MET A 22 -13.46 2.33 -0.80
N GLY A 23 -14.40 3.24 -0.57
CA GLY A 23 -14.88 3.57 0.79
C GLY A 23 -13.74 4.08 1.68
N HIS A 24 -13.66 3.57 2.91
CA HIS A 24 -12.58 3.89 3.88
C HIS A 24 -11.33 3.03 3.71
N LYS A 25 -11.08 2.49 2.52
CA LYS A 25 -9.98 1.58 2.24
C LYS A 25 -9.21 2.03 1.01
N VAL A 26 -7.88 1.98 1.12
CA VAL A 26 -6.96 2.09 -0.01
C VAL A 26 -6.36 0.72 -0.22
N TYR A 27 -6.53 0.17 -1.42
CA TYR A 27 -5.97 -1.10 -1.85
C TYR A 27 -4.73 -0.81 -2.68
N SER A 28 -3.62 -1.47 -2.35
CA SER A 28 -2.38 -1.38 -3.12
C SER A 28 -1.92 -2.77 -3.53
N PHE A 29 -1.46 -2.91 -4.77
CA PHE A 29 -1.06 -4.20 -5.32
C PHE A 29 0.10 -4.07 -6.30
N GLY A 30 0.91 -5.12 -6.36
CA GLY A 30 2.11 -5.18 -7.20
C GLY A 30 3.22 -4.25 -6.73
N GLY A 31 4.01 -3.76 -7.69
CA GLY A 31 5.23 -3.01 -7.41
C GLY A 31 6.40 -3.89 -6.99
N TYR A 32 7.57 -3.28 -6.87
CA TYR A 32 8.82 -3.99 -6.59
C TYR A 32 9.62 -3.38 -5.43
N CYS A 33 10.45 -4.20 -4.80
CA CYS A 33 11.40 -3.88 -3.74
C CYS A 33 12.73 -4.55 -4.07
N SER A 34 13.83 -3.84 -3.88
CA SER A 34 15.16 -4.45 -4.01
C SER A 34 15.31 -5.60 -2.99
N GLY A 35 15.79 -6.74 -3.47
CA GLY A 35 16.02 -7.93 -2.63
C GLY A 35 14.84 -8.90 -2.52
N ASP A 36 13.69 -8.60 -3.13
CA ASP A 36 12.58 -9.54 -3.26
C ASP A 36 12.86 -10.60 -4.34
N ASP A 37 12.22 -11.76 -4.20
CA ASP A 37 12.21 -12.83 -5.21
C ASP A 37 11.22 -12.52 -6.34
N TYR A 38 11.76 -12.38 -7.56
CA TYR A 38 10.99 -12.17 -8.80
C TYR A 38 11.06 -13.35 -9.78
N GLU A 39 11.82 -14.38 -9.45
CA GLU A 39 11.98 -15.58 -10.29
C GLU A 39 10.84 -16.57 -10.01
N THR A 40 10.36 -16.61 -8.76
CA THR A 40 9.21 -17.44 -8.40
C THR A 40 7.90 -16.78 -8.83
N LEU A 41 7.15 -17.45 -9.71
CA LEU A 41 5.80 -17.05 -10.06
C LEU A 41 4.88 -17.18 -8.83
N ARG A 42 4.36 -16.04 -8.37
CA ARG A 42 3.41 -15.93 -7.26
C ARG A 42 2.27 -15.00 -7.62
N GLN A 43 1.12 -15.20 -6.97
CA GLN A 43 0.00 -14.28 -7.10
C GLN A 43 0.40 -12.89 -6.59
N ILE A 44 -0.10 -11.85 -7.25
CA ILE A 44 0.08 -10.47 -6.79
C ILE A 44 -0.65 -10.32 -5.44
N ASP A 45 0.09 -9.86 -4.43
CA ASP A 45 -0.44 -9.55 -3.12
C ASP A 45 -1.25 -8.23 -3.15
N VAL A 46 -2.30 -8.19 -2.32
CA VAL A 46 -3.13 -7.00 -2.13
C VAL A 46 -3.04 -6.58 -0.68
N HIS A 47 -2.59 -5.35 -0.45
CA HIS A 47 -2.52 -4.74 0.87
C HIS A 47 -3.64 -3.72 1.03
N VAL A 48 -4.22 -3.63 2.22
CA VAL A 48 -5.37 -2.77 2.49
C VAL A 48 -5.06 -1.83 3.64
N PHE A 49 -5.04 -0.54 3.36
CA PHE A 49 -4.95 0.51 4.37
C PHE A 49 -6.35 1.03 4.70
N ASN A 50 -6.75 0.95 5.97
CA ASN A 50 -8.05 1.42 6.45
C ASN A 50 -7.94 2.86 6.95
N THR A 51 -8.45 3.81 6.17
CA THR A 51 -8.43 5.23 6.50
C THR A 51 -9.46 5.63 7.55
N GLY A 52 -10.47 4.80 7.83
CA GLY A 52 -11.45 5.05 8.90
C GLY A 52 -10.85 4.95 10.30
N ARG A 53 -9.68 4.32 10.47
CA ARG A 53 -8.92 4.29 11.72
C ARG A 53 -7.99 5.49 11.92
N LEU A 54 -7.90 6.38 10.94
CA LEU A 54 -7.09 7.62 11.03
C LEU A 54 -7.88 8.80 11.63
N LEU A 55 -9.14 8.60 12.02
CA LEU A 55 -9.90 9.58 12.77
C LEU A 55 -9.38 9.64 14.21
N LEU A 56 -8.32 10.42 14.40
CA LEU A 56 -7.93 11.04 15.67
C LEU A 56 -8.25 12.53 15.57
#